data_AF-A0A1Q8QN76-F1
#
_entry.id   AF-A0A1Q8QN76-F1
#
_cell.length_a   1.000
_cell.length_b   1.000
_cell.length_c   1.000
_cell.angle_alpha   90.00
_cell.angle_beta   90.00
_cell.angle_gamma   90.00
#
_symmetry.space_group_name_H-M   'P 1'
#
loop_
_entity.id
_entity.type
_entity.pdbx_description
1 polymer ?
#
loop_
_entity_poly.entity_id
_entity_poly.type
_entity_poly.pdbx_seq_one_letter_code
_entity_poly.pdbx_strand_id
1 'polypeptide(L)'
;MNKKIKVIMFVALISIVMLSLAGCGSQNQGMMNTSSATQYMTGNTTEMMNVLSSPDTRQSMVKIMGSSQMMPVMVDVMKNSEVQKNMMGIMGSSQNHDNMVSIMSNPSMYKPMVQIMSDPKMKTTFAAMLKDPALQPLVKEALSAK
;
A
#
# COMPACT_ATOMS: atom_id res chain seq x y z
N MET A 1 -46.91 -26.01 65.41
CA MET A 1 -46.92 -25.19 64.18
C MET A 1 -45.83 -24.13 64.34
N ASN A 2 -44.67 -24.41 63.74
CA ASN A 2 -43.38 -24.07 64.34
C ASN A 2 -42.86 -22.68 63.93
N LYS A 3 -42.38 -21.93 64.94
CA LYS A 3 -41.84 -20.56 64.91
C LYS A 3 -40.76 -20.27 63.85
N LYS A 4 -40.25 -21.28 63.14
CA LYS A 4 -39.22 -21.14 62.10
C LYS A 4 -39.74 -20.61 60.76
N ILE A 5 -41.04 -20.71 60.47
CA ILE A 5 -41.63 -20.25 59.20
C ILE A 5 -41.89 -18.72 59.21
N LYS A 6 -42.18 -18.14 60.38
CA LYS A 6 -42.44 -16.68 60.52
C LYS A 6 -41.18 -15.82 60.38
N VAL A 7 -39.99 -16.36 60.69
CA VAL A 7 -38.72 -15.62 60.59
C VAL A 7 -38.24 -15.53 59.14
N ILE A 8 -38.52 -16.55 58.32
CA ILE A 8 -38.11 -16.57 56.91
C ILE A 8 -38.93 -15.57 56.06
N MET A 9 -40.21 -15.35 56.39
CA MET A 9 -41.01 -14.32 55.71
C MET A 9 -40.63 -12.87 56.09
N PHE A 10 -40.00 -12.64 57.24
CA PHE A 10 -39.59 -11.29 57.66
C PHE A 10 -38.24 -10.85 57.08
N VAL A 11 -37.36 -11.78 56.72
CA VAL A 11 -36.05 -11.47 56.12
C VAL A 11 -36.15 -11.19 54.61
N ALA A 12 -37.18 -11.69 53.93
CA ALA A 12 -37.37 -11.49 52.49
C ALA A 12 -38.04 -10.15 52.10
N LEU A 13 -38.50 -9.35 53.07
CA LEU A 13 -39.30 -8.13 52.82
C LEU A 13 -38.54 -6.81 53.06
N ILE A 14 -37.25 -6.86 53.42
CA ILE A 14 -36.42 -5.66 53.69
C ILE A 14 -35.51 -5.30 52.50
N SER A 15 -35.50 -6.08 51.41
CA SER A 15 -34.55 -5.88 50.31
C SER A 15 -35.13 -5.15 49.09
N ILE A 16 -36.32 -4.57 49.18
CA ILE A 16 -36.91 -3.84 48.05
C ILE A 16 -37.41 -2.49 48.54
N VAL A 17 -36.95 -1.45 47.84
CA VAL A 17 -37.43 -0.06 47.82
C VAL A 17 -36.60 0.93 48.67
N MET A 18 -35.97 1.87 47.94
CA MET A 18 -35.26 3.11 48.32
C MET A 18 -33.75 2.95 48.58
N LEU A 19 -32.79 3.55 47.86
CA LEU A 19 -32.75 4.62 46.85
C LEU A 19 -31.49 4.37 45.98
N SER A 20 -31.54 4.19 44.66
CA SER A 20 -31.59 5.26 43.65
C SER A 20 -30.60 6.42 43.89
N LEU A 21 -29.30 6.22 43.60
CA LEU A 21 -28.37 7.25 43.11
C LEU A 21 -27.03 6.63 42.62
N ALA A 22 -27.06 5.88 41.52
CA ALA A 22 -25.89 5.66 40.68
C ALA A 22 -26.40 5.41 39.26
N GLY A 23 -26.06 6.32 38.35
CA GLY A 23 -26.64 6.39 37.02
C GLY A 23 -26.50 5.10 36.22
N CYS A 24 -27.59 4.71 35.57
CA CYS A 24 -27.56 4.00 34.30
C CYS A 24 -26.66 4.77 33.33
N GLY A 25 -25.83 4.07 32.57
CA GLY A 25 -25.28 4.67 31.37
C GLY A 25 -24.02 4.03 30.85
N SER A 26 -24.22 3.10 29.91
CA SER A 26 -23.36 3.00 28.73
C SER A 26 -22.00 2.33 28.91
N GLN A 27 -22.04 1.00 28.88
CA GLN A 27 -21.13 0.25 28.03
C GLN A 27 -21.28 0.77 26.59
N ASN A 28 -20.43 1.71 26.20
CA ASN A 28 -20.18 2.02 24.80
C ASN A 28 -18.69 2.33 24.64
N GLN A 29 -17.99 1.30 24.16
CA GLN A 29 -17.10 1.38 23.00
C GLN A 29 -16.20 2.61 22.93
N GLY A 30 -14.89 2.37 23.06
CA GLY A 30 -13.86 3.38 22.84
C GLY A 30 -14.16 4.25 21.63
N MET A 31 -14.68 5.45 21.87
CA MET A 31 -14.56 6.55 20.94
C MET A 31 -13.10 6.95 20.99
N MET A 32 -12.31 6.42 20.04
CA MET A 32 -11.13 7.15 19.59
C MET A 32 -11.59 8.57 19.31
N ASN A 33 -11.08 9.50 20.11
CA ASN A 33 -11.35 10.91 19.99
C ASN A 33 -11.04 11.33 18.54
N THR A 34 -12.06 11.66 17.76
CA THR A 34 -11.95 12.06 16.35
C THR A 34 -11.07 13.31 16.17
N SER A 35 -10.86 14.04 17.26
CA SER A 35 -9.90 15.15 17.37
C SER A 35 -8.44 14.66 17.29
N SER A 36 -8.15 13.46 17.80
CA SER A 36 -6.81 12.86 17.82
C SER A 36 -6.38 12.41 16.42
N ALA A 37 -7.26 11.72 15.67
CA ALA A 37 -6.92 11.24 14.33
C ALA A 37 -6.54 12.39 13.38
N THR A 38 -7.27 13.51 13.46
CA THR A 38 -6.99 14.72 12.68
C THR A 38 -5.71 15.44 13.16
N GLN A 39 -5.42 15.44 14.46
CA GLN A 39 -4.17 15.99 15.02
C GLN A 39 -2.92 15.19 14.65
N TYR A 40 -3.01 13.86 14.60
CA TYR A 40 -1.91 13.00 14.13
C TYR A 40 -1.60 13.20 12.64
N MET A 41 -2.59 13.57 11.83
CA MET A 41 -2.40 13.85 10.40
C MET A 41 -1.88 15.27 10.10
N THR A 42 -2.04 16.22 11.03
CA THR A 42 -1.74 17.65 10.76
C THR A 42 -0.49 18.19 11.46
N GLY A 43 0.10 17.47 12.41
CA GLY A 43 1.12 18.06 13.30
C GLY A 43 2.59 17.73 13.01
N ASN A 44 2.91 16.60 12.35
CA ASN A 44 4.30 16.17 12.23
C ASN A 44 4.53 15.30 10.99
N THR A 45 4.96 15.94 9.90
CA THR A 45 5.30 15.26 8.64
C THR A 45 6.43 14.25 8.80
N THR A 46 7.37 14.47 9.72
CA THR A 46 8.46 13.55 10.02
C THR A 46 7.94 12.29 10.70
N GLU A 47 7.04 12.41 11.67
CA GLU A 47 6.45 11.26 12.35
C GLU A 47 5.54 10.46 11.42
N MET A 48 4.77 11.15 10.57
CA MET A 48 4.04 10.52 9.49
C MET A 48 5.00 9.75 8.56
N MET A 49 6.11 10.35 8.14
CA MET A 49 7.10 9.67 7.29
C MET A 49 7.72 8.45 7.98
N ASN A 50 7.98 8.51 9.29
CA ASN A 50 8.48 7.38 10.07
C ASN A 50 7.47 6.22 10.10
N VAL A 51 6.20 6.51 10.38
CA VAL A 51 5.12 5.52 10.35
C VAL A 51 4.98 4.91 8.96
N LEU A 52 4.92 5.74 7.91
CA LEU A 52 4.80 5.29 6.52
C LEU A 52 6.02 4.49 6.05
N SER A 53 7.20 4.77 6.62
CA SER A 53 8.45 4.07 6.31
C SER A 53 8.68 2.81 7.13
N SER A 54 7.82 2.51 8.12
CA SER A 54 7.90 1.28 8.89
C SER A 54 7.73 0.04 8.00
N PRO A 55 8.41 -1.09 8.26
CA PRO A 55 8.28 -2.30 7.44
C PRO A 55 6.84 -2.77 7.23
N ASP A 56 6.03 -2.77 8.30
CA ASP A 56 4.63 -3.21 8.26
C ASP A 56 3.76 -2.29 7.40
N THR A 57 4.01 -0.98 7.48
CA THR A 57 3.28 0.00 6.69
C THR A 57 3.72 -0.04 5.23
N ARG A 58 5.02 -0.24 4.96
CA ARG A 58 5.53 -0.46 3.60
C ARG A 58 4.86 -1.67 2.93
N GLN A 59 4.74 -2.79 3.63
CA GLN A 59 4.07 -3.97 3.08
C GLN A 59 2.57 -3.71 2.82
N SER A 60 1.92 -3.01 3.74
CA SER A 60 0.53 -2.59 3.56
C SER A 60 0.36 -1.68 2.35
N MET A 61 1.28 -0.72 2.15
CA MET A 61 1.30 0.15 0.98
C MET A 61 1.52 -0.62 -0.31
N VAL A 62 2.47 -1.55 -0.35
CA VAL A 62 2.70 -2.39 -1.54
C VAL A 62 1.44 -3.18 -1.90
N LYS A 63 0.77 -3.76 -0.90
CA LYS A 63 -0.50 -4.48 -1.12
C LYS A 63 -1.61 -3.57 -1.64
N ILE A 64 -1.73 -2.37 -1.09
CA ILE A 64 -2.74 -1.38 -1.55
C ILE A 64 -2.42 -0.94 -2.98
N MET A 65 -1.17 -0.56 -3.26
CA MET A 65 -0.73 -0.11 -4.58
C MET A 65 -0.82 -1.20 -5.65
N GLY A 66 -0.57 -2.45 -5.29
CA GLY A 66 -0.71 -3.61 -6.18
C GLY A 66 -2.14 -4.15 -6.28
N SER A 67 -3.11 -3.55 -5.59
CA SER A 67 -4.50 -4.01 -5.66
C SER A 67 -5.15 -3.65 -7.00
N SER A 68 -6.06 -4.49 -7.47
CA SER A 68 -6.83 -4.25 -8.69
C SER A 68 -7.61 -2.93 -8.67
N GLN A 69 -8.02 -2.49 -7.48
CA GLN A 69 -8.77 -1.25 -7.26
C GLN A 69 -7.87 -0.02 -7.43
N MET A 70 -6.59 -0.12 -7.09
CA MET A 70 -5.64 0.98 -7.21
C MET A 70 -5.00 1.05 -8.60
N MET A 71 -4.96 -0.06 -9.34
CA MET A 71 -4.43 -0.10 -10.70
C MET A 71 -4.92 1.02 -11.63
N PRO A 72 -6.24 1.30 -11.77
CA PRO A 72 -6.71 2.40 -12.63
C PRO A 72 -6.21 3.77 -12.17
N VAL A 73 -6.09 3.99 -10.86
CA VAL A 73 -5.55 5.23 -10.29
C VAL A 73 -4.08 5.37 -10.66
N MET A 74 -3.29 4.30 -10.51
CA MET A 74 -1.87 4.32 -10.87
C MET A 74 -1.66 4.56 -12.37
N VAL A 75 -2.47 3.95 -13.23
CA VAL A 75 -2.45 4.19 -14.68
C VAL A 75 -2.74 5.66 -15.00
N ASP A 76 -3.66 6.29 -14.28
CA ASP A 76 -3.96 7.70 -14.49
C ASP A 76 -2.82 8.62 -14.00
N VAL A 77 -2.27 8.32 -12.82
CA VAL A 77 -1.09 9.01 -12.26
C VAL A 77 0.10 8.93 -13.22
N MET A 78 0.31 7.81 -13.91
CA MET A 78 1.37 7.66 -14.91
C MET A 78 1.20 8.54 -16.17
N LYS A 79 0.03 9.15 -16.39
CA LYS A 79 -0.17 10.12 -17.48
C LYS A 79 0.34 11.52 -17.11
N ASN A 80 0.60 11.78 -15.83
CA ASN A 80 1.13 13.05 -15.38
C ASN A 80 2.60 13.21 -15.83
N SER A 81 2.93 14.34 -16.45
CA SER A 81 4.24 14.59 -17.04
C SER A 81 5.38 14.70 -16.01
N GLU A 82 5.11 15.23 -14.82
CA GLU A 82 6.09 15.29 -13.74
C GLU A 82 6.40 13.89 -13.21
N VAL A 83 5.37 13.06 -13.03
CA VAL A 83 5.53 11.65 -12.65
C VAL A 83 6.34 10.90 -13.70
N GLN A 84 6.04 11.08 -15.00
CA GLN A 84 6.80 10.48 -16.09
C GLN A 84 8.27 10.88 -16.06
N LYS A 85 8.57 12.16 -15.86
CA LYS A 85 9.94 12.67 -15.76
C LYS A 85 10.68 12.03 -14.58
N ASN A 86 10.05 11.98 -13.42
CA ASN A 86 10.65 11.38 -12.23
C ASN A 86 10.87 9.88 -12.44
N MET A 87 9.92 9.17 -13.05
CA MET A 87 10.04 7.75 -13.35
C MET A 87 11.18 7.46 -14.33
N MET A 88 11.36 8.29 -15.37
CA MET A 88 12.51 8.17 -16.28
C MET A 88 13.84 8.36 -15.53
N GLY A 89 13.91 9.34 -14.61
CA GLY A 89 15.09 9.54 -13.77
C GLY A 89 15.39 8.34 -12.88
N ILE A 90 14.36 7.75 -12.27
CA ILE A 90 14.48 6.54 -11.44
C ILE A 90 14.96 5.36 -12.28
N MET A 91 14.34 5.11 -13.44
CA MET A 91 14.67 3.98 -14.32
C MET A 91 16.06 4.10 -14.96
N GLY A 92 16.50 5.33 -15.28
CA GLY A 92 17.82 5.59 -15.86
C GLY A 92 18.95 5.77 -14.85
N SER A 93 18.66 5.70 -13.55
CA SER A 93 19.68 5.88 -12.51
C SER A 93 20.58 4.65 -12.39
N SER A 94 21.86 4.87 -12.10
CA SER A 94 22.83 3.79 -11.85
C SER A 94 22.43 2.91 -10.65
N GLN A 95 21.83 3.51 -9.62
CA GLN A 95 21.34 2.79 -8.44
C GLN A 95 20.28 1.74 -8.78
N ASN A 96 19.48 1.96 -9.83
CA ASN A 96 18.42 1.04 -10.22
C ASN A 96 18.78 0.16 -11.41
N HIS A 97 19.98 0.29 -11.97
CA HIS A 97 20.40 -0.42 -13.17
C HIS A 97 20.14 -1.93 -13.07
N ASP A 98 20.62 -2.58 -12.01
CA ASP A 98 20.52 -4.05 -11.87
C ASP A 98 19.08 -4.52 -11.67
N ASN A 99 18.27 -3.73 -10.96
CA ASN A 99 16.84 -3.99 -10.82
C ASN A 99 16.13 -3.88 -12.17
N MET A 100 16.46 -2.88 -12.98
CA MET A 100 15.89 -2.71 -14.32
C MET A 100 16.30 -3.82 -15.27
N VAL A 101 17.58 -4.25 -15.25
CA VAL A 101 18.05 -5.40 -16.02
C VAL A 101 17.31 -6.66 -15.61
N SER A 102 17.13 -6.91 -14.31
CA SER A 102 16.38 -8.06 -13.79
C SER A 102 14.92 -8.07 -14.26
N ILE A 103 14.25 -6.91 -14.22
CA ILE A 103 12.87 -6.78 -14.72
C ILE A 103 12.82 -7.05 -16.23
N MET A 104 13.69 -6.41 -17.02
CA MET A 104 13.68 -6.51 -18.48
C MET A 104 14.09 -7.89 -19.00
N SER A 105 14.94 -8.60 -18.27
CA SER A 105 15.35 -9.97 -18.59
C SER A 105 14.42 -11.04 -18.05
N ASN A 106 13.39 -10.68 -17.27
CA ASN A 106 12.38 -11.64 -16.80
C ASN A 106 11.66 -12.28 -18.00
N PRO A 107 11.57 -13.62 -18.09
CA PRO A 107 10.91 -14.29 -19.22
C PRO A 107 9.47 -13.84 -19.46
N SER A 108 8.73 -13.47 -18.39
CA SER A 108 7.36 -12.98 -18.49
C SER A 108 7.26 -11.62 -19.20
N MET A 109 8.35 -10.85 -19.22
CA MET A 109 8.45 -9.56 -19.90
C MET A 109 8.79 -9.68 -21.38
N TYR A 110 9.21 -10.86 -21.86
CA TYR A 110 9.61 -11.06 -23.25
C TYR A 110 8.51 -10.63 -24.24
N LYS A 111 7.29 -11.18 -24.09
CA LYS A 111 6.19 -10.87 -25.02
C LYS A 111 5.78 -9.39 -24.98
N PRO A 112 5.57 -8.76 -23.81
CA PRO A 112 5.35 -7.31 -23.73
C PRO A 112 6.47 -6.48 -24.35
N MET A 113 7.74 -6.82 -24.10
CA MET A 113 8.88 -6.09 -24.66
C MET A 113 8.93 -6.19 -26.19
N VAL A 114 8.71 -7.38 -26.76
CA VAL A 114 8.63 -7.54 -28.21
C VAL A 114 7.51 -6.68 -28.80
N GLN A 115 6.33 -6.67 -28.17
CA GLN A 115 5.21 -5.84 -28.63
C GLN A 115 5.56 -4.36 -28.63
N ILE A 116 6.15 -3.85 -27.54
CA ILE A 116 6.59 -2.45 -27.43
C ILE A 116 7.64 -2.13 -28.50
N MET A 117 8.67 -2.97 -28.64
CA MET A 117 9.77 -2.74 -29.59
C MET A 117 9.30 -2.84 -31.06
N SER A 118 8.23 -3.59 -31.32
CA SER A 118 7.61 -3.69 -32.65
C SER A 118 6.69 -2.53 -33.00
N ASP A 119 6.37 -1.64 -32.06
CA ASP A 119 5.53 -0.47 -32.33
C ASP A 119 6.22 0.44 -33.37
N PRO A 120 5.49 0.91 -34.41
CA PRO A 120 6.07 1.78 -35.43
C PRO A 120 6.76 3.03 -34.89
N LYS A 121 6.29 3.57 -33.76
CA LYS A 121 6.89 4.74 -33.08
C LYS A 121 8.27 4.42 -32.50
N MET A 122 8.53 3.15 -32.18
CA MET A 122 9.83 2.70 -31.68
C MET A 122 10.85 2.45 -32.79
N LYS A 123 10.44 2.40 -34.07
CA LYS A 123 11.32 2.07 -35.20
C LYS A 123 12.61 2.90 -35.23
N THR A 124 12.50 4.21 -35.08
CA THR A 124 13.67 5.11 -35.13
C THR A 124 14.60 4.87 -33.94
N THR A 125 14.03 4.76 -32.73
CA THR A 125 14.79 4.49 -31.50
C THR A 125 15.49 3.14 -31.57
N PHE A 126 14.78 2.10 -31.99
CA PHE A 126 15.34 0.76 -32.13
C PHE A 126 16.47 0.73 -33.16
N ALA A 127 16.29 1.38 -34.32
CA ALA A 127 17.35 1.50 -35.32
C ALA A 127 18.57 2.26 -34.80
N ALA A 128 18.37 3.28 -33.96
CA ALA A 128 19.47 3.99 -33.31
C ALA A 128 20.21 3.08 -32.31
N MET A 129 19.49 2.32 -31.49
CA MET A 129 20.08 1.35 -30.55
C MET A 129 20.94 0.31 -31.29
N LEU A 130 20.46 -0.28 -32.38
CA LEU A 130 21.23 -1.25 -33.16
C LEU A 130 22.51 -0.67 -33.77
N LYS A 131 22.59 0.66 -33.93
CA LYS A 131 23.77 1.37 -34.42
C LYS A 131 24.70 1.82 -33.29
N ASP A 132 24.24 1.78 -32.05
CA ASP A 132 25.02 2.19 -30.89
C ASP A 132 26.28 1.31 -30.76
N PRO A 133 27.49 1.90 -30.68
CA PRO A 133 28.73 1.15 -30.53
C PRO A 133 28.72 0.14 -29.37
N ALA A 134 28.04 0.45 -28.27
CA ALA A 134 27.95 -0.43 -27.10
C ALA A 134 27.17 -1.71 -27.40
N LEU A 135 26.22 -1.68 -28.35
CA LEU A 135 25.41 -2.84 -28.73
C LEU A 135 26.00 -3.61 -29.92
N GLN A 136 26.95 -3.05 -30.66
CA GLN A 136 27.55 -3.70 -31.83
C GLN A 136 28.10 -5.12 -31.58
N PRO A 137 28.81 -5.40 -30.46
CA PRO A 137 29.30 -6.75 -30.20
C PRO A 137 28.15 -7.75 -30.08
N LEU A 138 27.11 -7.40 -29.31
CA LEU A 138 25.94 -8.25 -29.08
C LEU A 138 25.12 -8.47 -30.35
N VAL A 139 24.93 -7.42 -31.15
CA VAL A 139 24.23 -7.52 -32.44
C VAL A 139 24.98 -8.45 -33.39
N LYS A 140 26.30 -8.32 -33.48
CA LYS A 140 27.12 -9.20 -34.33
C LYS A 140 27.05 -10.65 -33.87
N GLU A 141 27.17 -10.88 -32.56
CA GLU A 141 27.04 -12.22 -31.97
C GLU A 141 25.69 -12.84 -32.30
N ALA A 142 24.59 -12.13 -32.05
CA ALA A 142 23.24 -12.61 -32.30
C ALA A 142 22.96 -12.90 -33.79
N LEU A 143 23.55 -12.13 -34.71
CA LEU A 143 23.42 -12.35 -36.16
C LEU A 143 24.34 -13.45 -36.70
N SER A 144 25.44 -13.72 -36.00
CA SER A 144 26.42 -14.77 -36.35
C SER A 144 26.10 -16.11 -35.69
N ALA A 145 25.27 -16.11 -34.64
CA ALA A 145 24.69 -17.29 -34.03
C ALA A 145 23.68 -17.91 -35.00
N LYS A 146 24.21 -18.65 -35.97
CA LYS A 146 23.47 -19.35 -37.01
C LYS A 146 23.94 -20.78 -37.13
#